data_AF-A0A485LNW2-F1
#
_entry.id   AF-A0A485LNW2-F1
#
_cell.length_a   1.000
_cell.length_b   1.000
_cell.length_c   1.000
_cell.angle_alpha   90.00
_cell.angle_beta   90.00
_cell.angle_gamma   90.00
#
_symmetry.space_group_name_H-M   'P 1'
#
loop_
_entity.id
_entity.type
_entity.pdbx_description
1 polymer ?
#
loop_
_entity_poly.entity_id
_entity_poly.type
_entity_poly.pdbx_seq_one_letter_code
_entity_poly.pdbx_strand_id
1 'polypeptide(L)'
;MAARAFYNVGYHMSLRATHPAKHVLNAEGFAQPHVWKARVGLLEVGLNGHMEKSVLMNSVDLARWSTIALNGTLGLALRHKWFFRVGANMVTYHEPIPLLRPYEVQSEVVYWDDEGWLYFDHRIVCPVTGTLYADAISRNIIKRTRKATIEFPEMLEILGLARTRPPMPDVIRHYLAWDSATKQSMEAWSDSLVQQPDDVVTENVSSDGLKFNVVGK
;
A
#
# COMPACT_ATOMS: atom_id res chain seq x y z
N MET A 1 -15.93 0.85 1.82
CA MET A 1 -14.54 1.02 1.35
C MET A 1 -14.44 1.68 -0.03
N ALA A 2 -15.00 1.12 -1.10
CA ALA A 2 -14.87 1.68 -2.46
C ALA A 2 -15.30 3.17 -2.59
N ALA A 3 -16.45 3.54 -2.00
CA ALA A 3 -16.92 4.92 -2.01
C ALA A 3 -15.91 5.92 -1.39
N ARG A 4 -15.23 5.51 -0.31
CA ARG A 4 -14.18 6.33 0.34
C ARG A 4 -12.97 6.49 -0.56
N ALA A 5 -12.58 5.43 -1.28
CA ALA A 5 -11.49 5.51 -2.25
C ALA A 5 -11.81 6.47 -3.40
N PHE A 6 -12.99 6.37 -3.99
CA PHE A 6 -13.42 7.29 -5.05
C PHE A 6 -13.52 8.74 -4.57
N TYR A 7 -14.11 8.95 -3.38
CA TYR A 7 -14.15 10.27 -2.76
C TYR A 7 -12.74 10.84 -2.53
N ASN A 8 -11.85 10.03 -1.96
CA ASN A 8 -10.47 10.41 -1.68
C ASN A 8 -9.73 10.83 -2.96
N VAL A 9 -9.74 9.95 -3.97
CA VAL A 9 -9.10 10.23 -5.27
C VAL A 9 -9.72 11.46 -5.94
N GLY A 10 -11.05 11.53 -6.00
CA GLY A 10 -11.78 12.65 -6.60
C GLY A 10 -11.46 13.97 -5.91
N TYR A 11 -11.47 14.00 -4.57
CA TYR A 11 -11.14 15.18 -3.78
C TYR A 11 -9.73 15.68 -4.08
N HIS A 12 -8.71 14.80 -4.09
CA HIS A 12 -7.33 15.21 -4.36
C HIS A 12 -7.10 15.61 -5.83
N MET A 13 -7.80 14.99 -6.78
CA MET A 13 -7.79 15.43 -8.17
C MET A 13 -8.42 16.82 -8.33
N SER A 14 -9.55 17.09 -7.66
CA SER A 14 -10.20 18.41 -7.65
C SER A 14 -9.32 19.46 -6.97
N LEU A 15 -8.72 19.14 -5.82
CA LEU A 15 -7.79 20.02 -5.11
C LEU A 15 -6.62 20.42 -6.02
N ARG A 16 -6.02 19.46 -6.72
CA ARG A 16 -4.97 19.72 -7.71
C ARG A 16 -5.50 20.59 -8.86
N ALA A 17 -6.70 20.31 -9.36
CA ALA A 17 -7.26 21.01 -10.52
C ALA A 17 -7.51 22.50 -10.23
N THR A 18 -7.90 22.85 -9.00
CA THR A 18 -8.18 24.22 -8.54
C THR A 18 -6.97 24.92 -7.93
N HIS A 19 -5.87 24.21 -7.63
CA HIS A 19 -4.66 24.81 -7.08
C HIS A 19 -4.00 25.78 -8.09
N PRO A 20 -3.70 27.03 -7.72
CA PRO A 20 -3.14 28.04 -8.63
C PRO A 20 -1.73 27.66 -9.13
N ALA A 21 -0.92 27.01 -8.29
CA ALA A 21 0.43 26.59 -8.60
C ALA A 21 0.53 25.05 -8.64
N LYS A 22 0.05 24.42 -9.71
CA LYS A 22 0.00 22.94 -9.83
C LYS A 22 1.38 22.28 -9.82
N HIS A 23 2.39 22.99 -10.33
CA HIS A 23 3.76 22.49 -10.43
C HIS A 23 4.40 22.28 -9.05
N VAL A 24 4.03 23.07 -8.04
CA VAL A 24 4.51 22.90 -6.65
C VAL A 24 4.08 21.55 -6.09
N LEU A 25 2.83 21.15 -6.39
CA LEU A 25 2.28 19.87 -5.96
C LEU A 25 2.97 18.66 -6.61
N ASN A 26 3.71 18.84 -7.71
CA ASN A 26 4.42 17.73 -8.34
C ASN A 26 5.48 17.14 -7.42
N ALA A 27 6.08 17.95 -6.54
CA ALA A 27 7.10 17.52 -5.60
C ALA A 27 6.54 16.76 -4.39
N GLU A 28 5.21 16.83 -4.15
CA GLU A 28 4.54 16.12 -3.05
C GLU A 28 4.65 14.61 -3.24
N GLY A 29 5.10 13.94 -2.17
CA GLY A 29 5.38 12.50 -2.17
C GLY A 29 6.72 12.11 -2.81
N PHE A 30 7.52 13.05 -3.31
CA PHE A 30 8.88 12.78 -3.81
C PHE A 30 9.94 13.56 -3.03
N ALA A 31 9.79 14.88 -2.90
CA ALA A 31 10.73 15.73 -2.17
C ALA A 31 10.28 15.98 -0.72
N GLN A 32 8.97 15.90 -0.48
CA GLN A 32 8.36 16.07 0.83
C GLN A 32 7.23 15.06 1.00
N PRO A 33 6.98 14.56 2.22
CA PRO A 33 5.93 13.58 2.46
C PRO A 33 4.56 14.19 2.30
N HIS A 34 3.70 13.51 1.53
CA HIS A 34 2.30 13.88 1.44
C HIS A 34 1.54 13.38 2.67
N VAL A 35 0.76 14.26 3.30
CA VAL A 35 0.03 13.96 4.53
C VAL A 35 -1.44 13.70 4.21
N TRP A 36 -1.87 12.45 4.38
CA TRP A 36 -3.27 12.06 4.32
C TRP A 36 -3.86 11.94 5.72
N LYS A 37 -4.98 12.61 5.99
CA LYS A 37 -5.57 12.70 7.33
C LYS A 37 -6.87 11.93 7.40
N ALA A 38 -7.07 11.22 8.52
CA ALA A 38 -8.28 10.48 8.77
C ALA A 38 -8.58 10.37 10.27
N ARG A 39 -9.77 9.84 10.58
CA ARG A 39 -10.19 9.49 11.93
C ARG A 39 -10.79 8.09 11.91
N VAL A 40 -10.50 7.31 12.95
CA VAL A 40 -11.04 5.95 13.08
C VAL A 40 -12.55 6.01 13.32
N GLY A 41 -13.32 5.41 12.41
CA GLY A 41 -14.76 5.25 12.54
C GLY A 41 -15.17 4.05 13.40
N LEU A 42 -16.44 3.99 13.80
CA LEU A 42 -16.96 2.88 14.60
C LEU A 42 -16.87 1.52 13.87
N LEU A 43 -17.07 1.52 12.56
CA LEU A 43 -17.01 0.31 11.71
C LEU A 43 -15.58 -0.14 11.39
N GLU A 44 -14.58 0.60 11.85
CA GLU A 44 -13.15 0.34 11.58
C GLU A 44 -12.45 -0.30 12.78
N VAL A 45 -13.17 -0.45 13.89
CA VAL A 45 -12.68 -1.01 15.13
C VAL A 45 -12.97 -2.50 15.18
N GLY A 46 -11.94 -3.27 15.50
CA GLY A 46 -12.05 -4.71 15.71
C GLY A 46 -12.60 -5.06 17.10
N LEU A 47 -12.76 -6.36 17.36
CA LEU A 47 -13.20 -6.89 18.65
C LEU A 47 -12.29 -6.47 19.83
N ASN A 48 -11.03 -6.13 19.53
CA ASN A 48 -10.04 -5.66 20.50
C ASN A 48 -10.22 -4.18 20.92
N GLY A 49 -11.22 -3.47 20.41
CA GLY A 49 -11.48 -2.07 20.75
C GLY A 49 -10.53 -1.05 20.09
N HIS A 50 -9.71 -1.49 19.14
CA HIS A 50 -8.78 -0.65 18.40
C HIS A 50 -8.98 -0.81 16.89
N MET A 51 -8.38 0.08 16.10
CA MET A 51 -8.42 -0.01 14.64
C MET A 51 -7.94 -1.39 14.17
N GLU A 52 -8.73 -2.00 13.29
CA GLU A 52 -8.41 -3.30 12.72
C GLU A 52 -7.24 -3.16 11.71
N LYS A 53 -6.35 -4.16 11.70
CA LYS A 53 -5.07 -4.09 10.97
C LYS A 53 -5.26 -4.02 9.45
N SER A 54 -6.28 -4.67 8.89
CA SER A 54 -6.62 -4.57 7.47
C SER A 54 -7.16 -3.18 7.09
N VAL A 55 -7.91 -2.52 7.98
CA VAL A 55 -8.32 -1.11 7.78
C VAL A 55 -7.09 -0.19 7.78
N LEU A 56 -6.11 -0.45 8.65
CA LEU A 56 -4.86 0.32 8.64
C LEU A 56 -4.14 0.17 7.28
N MET A 57 -4.03 -1.04 6.76
CA MET A 57 -3.44 -1.29 5.44
C MET A 57 -4.23 -0.57 4.33
N ASN A 58 -5.56 -0.58 4.39
CA ASN A 58 -6.40 0.16 3.45
C ASN A 58 -6.11 1.67 3.50
N SER A 59 -5.85 2.20 4.70
CA SER A 59 -5.52 3.60 4.92
C SER A 59 -4.18 3.98 4.29
N VAL A 60 -3.19 3.09 4.34
CA VAL A 60 -1.91 3.24 3.62
C VAL A 60 -2.15 3.31 2.10
N ASP A 61 -2.98 2.42 1.56
CA ASP A 61 -3.34 2.47 0.14
C ASP A 61 -4.08 3.76 -0.25
N LEU A 62 -5.01 4.22 0.58
CA LEU A 62 -5.71 5.50 0.36
C LEU A 62 -4.75 6.69 0.38
N ALA A 63 -3.77 6.71 1.29
CA ALA A 63 -2.74 7.74 1.34
C ALA A 63 -1.85 7.73 0.10
N ARG A 64 -1.48 6.54 -0.39
CA ARG A 64 -0.73 6.38 -1.65
C ARG A 64 -1.53 6.88 -2.85
N TRP A 65 -2.81 6.51 -2.98
CA TRP A 65 -3.68 7.02 -4.04
C TRP A 65 -3.89 8.53 -3.96
N SER A 66 -4.00 9.07 -2.74
CA SER A 66 -4.07 10.52 -2.49
C SER A 66 -2.80 11.23 -2.98
N THR A 67 -1.62 10.68 -2.68
CA THR A 67 -0.32 11.19 -3.13
C THR A 67 -0.24 11.22 -4.66
N ILE A 68 -0.57 10.10 -5.31
CA ILE A 68 -0.52 9.95 -6.77
C ILE A 68 -1.56 10.85 -7.47
N ALA A 69 -2.72 11.07 -6.85
CA ALA A 69 -3.73 12.01 -7.34
C ALA A 69 -3.25 13.46 -7.24
N LEU A 70 -2.68 13.84 -6.09
CA LEU A 70 -2.28 15.22 -5.80
C LEU A 70 -1.05 15.66 -6.62
N ASN A 71 -0.05 14.78 -6.76
CA ASN A 71 1.16 15.10 -7.51
C ASN A 71 0.99 15.03 -9.04
N GLY A 72 -0.20 14.61 -9.51
CA GLY A 72 -0.56 14.59 -10.92
C GLY A 72 -0.16 13.32 -11.67
N THR A 73 0.55 12.40 -10.99
CA THR A 73 0.93 11.09 -11.56
C THR A 73 -0.30 10.30 -11.96
N LEU A 74 -1.44 10.43 -11.25
CA LEU A 74 -2.70 9.80 -11.63
C LEU A 74 -3.22 10.29 -12.97
N GLY A 75 -3.24 11.61 -13.18
CA GLY A 75 -3.71 12.20 -14.43
C GLY A 75 -2.81 11.80 -15.60
N LEU A 76 -1.50 11.72 -15.36
CA LEU A 76 -0.54 11.24 -16.34
C LEU A 76 -0.78 9.75 -16.67
N ALA A 77 -0.93 8.92 -15.65
CA ALA A 77 -1.24 7.50 -15.80
C ALA A 77 -2.53 7.27 -16.59
N LEU A 78 -3.59 8.06 -16.35
CA LEU A 78 -4.85 7.95 -17.11
C LEU A 78 -4.67 8.32 -18.59
N ARG A 79 -3.94 9.40 -18.91
CA ARG A 79 -3.70 9.82 -20.30
C ARG A 79 -2.88 8.81 -21.09
N HIS A 80 -1.88 8.22 -20.46
CA HIS A 80 -0.99 7.26 -21.12
C HIS A 80 -1.34 5.79 -20.85
N LYS A 81 -2.48 5.54 -20.19
CA LYS A 81 -3.00 4.19 -19.86
C LYS A 81 -2.02 3.35 -19.05
N TRP A 82 -1.36 3.97 -18.06
CA TRP A 82 -0.46 3.29 -17.16
C TRP A 82 -1.22 2.61 -16.03
N PHE A 83 -0.63 1.53 -15.52
CA PHE A 83 -1.18 0.73 -14.42
C PHE A 83 -0.19 0.68 -13.27
N PHE A 84 -0.70 0.90 -12.06
CA PHE A 84 0.08 0.73 -10.84
C PHE A 84 -0.08 -0.70 -10.34
N ARG A 85 1.04 -1.34 -10.01
CA ARG A 85 1.05 -2.65 -9.36
C ARG A 85 1.88 -2.57 -8.09
N VAL A 86 1.33 -3.11 -7.01
CA VAL A 86 2.07 -3.34 -5.77
C VAL A 86 2.72 -4.72 -5.87
N GLY A 87 4.02 -4.80 -5.61
CA GLY A 87 4.78 -6.05 -5.58
C GLY A 87 4.75 -6.70 -4.20
N ALA A 88 5.06 -5.93 -3.16
CA ALA A 88 5.02 -6.38 -1.77
C ALA A 88 4.86 -5.18 -0.82
N ASN A 89 4.28 -5.44 0.35
CA ASN A 89 4.14 -4.48 1.43
C ASN A 89 4.67 -5.11 2.72
N MET A 90 5.46 -4.35 3.47
CA MET A 90 5.88 -4.69 4.83
C MET A 90 5.28 -3.66 5.78
N VAL A 91 4.69 -4.10 6.89
CA VAL A 91 4.07 -3.20 7.88
C VAL A 91 4.55 -3.59 9.27
N THR A 92 5.02 -2.61 10.01
CA THR A 92 5.38 -2.72 11.42
C THR A 92 4.33 -2.00 12.25
N TYR A 93 3.74 -2.69 13.23
CA TYR A 93 2.76 -2.12 14.14
C TYR A 93 3.45 -1.83 15.47
N HIS A 94 3.43 -0.56 15.91
CA HIS A 94 4.04 -0.13 17.17
C HIS A 94 3.00 0.05 18.26
N GLU A 95 1.98 0.87 17.97
CA GLU A 95 0.96 1.26 18.94
C GLU A 95 -0.45 1.13 18.33
N PRO A 96 -1.45 0.68 19.11
CA PRO A 96 -2.81 0.58 18.61
C PRO A 96 -3.44 1.96 18.47
N ILE A 97 -4.29 2.14 17.45
CA ILE A 97 -5.05 3.38 17.24
C ILE A 97 -6.44 3.24 17.90
N PRO A 98 -6.75 4.00 18.95
CA PRO A 98 -8.05 3.91 19.61
C PRO A 98 -9.20 4.45 18.74
N LEU A 99 -10.41 4.02 19.07
CA LEU A 99 -11.66 4.50 18.47
C LEU A 99 -11.74 6.05 18.49
N LEU A 100 -12.20 6.64 17.39
CA LEU A 100 -12.38 8.09 17.18
C LEU A 100 -11.08 8.92 17.26
N ARG A 101 -9.90 8.29 17.35
CA ARG A 101 -8.64 9.05 17.33
C ARG A 101 -8.29 9.50 15.92
N PRO A 102 -7.80 10.75 15.77
CA PRO A 102 -7.25 11.22 14.51
C PRO A 102 -5.90 10.55 14.27
N TYR A 103 -5.60 10.27 13.01
CA TYR A 103 -4.29 9.80 12.57
C TYR A 103 -3.96 10.40 11.21
N GLU A 104 -2.67 10.49 10.93
CA GLU A 104 -2.15 10.94 9.65
C GLU A 104 -1.25 9.87 9.08
N VAL A 105 -1.33 9.68 7.76
CA VAL A 105 -0.44 8.80 7.00
C VAL A 105 0.43 9.70 6.13
N GLN A 106 1.70 9.78 6.49
CA GLN A 106 2.73 10.51 5.76
C GLN A 106 3.35 9.55 4.76
N SER A 107 3.21 9.84 3.46
CA SER A 107 3.69 8.96 2.39
C SER A 107 4.71 9.68 1.51
N GLU A 108 5.87 9.05 1.32
CA GLU A 108 6.94 9.55 0.45
C GLU A 108 7.62 8.42 -0.30
N VAL A 109 8.04 8.68 -1.54
CA VAL A 109 8.92 7.79 -2.29
C VAL A 109 10.35 8.05 -1.85
N VAL A 110 10.92 7.11 -1.10
CA VAL A 110 12.28 7.26 -0.54
C VAL A 110 13.37 6.72 -1.45
N TYR A 111 13.02 5.82 -2.37
CA TYR A 111 13.98 5.19 -3.28
C TYR A 111 13.29 4.66 -4.53
N TRP A 112 14.06 4.51 -5.61
CA TRP A 112 13.67 3.80 -6.81
C TRP A 112 14.89 3.12 -7.44
N ASP A 113 14.69 1.98 -8.10
CA ASP A 113 15.76 1.24 -8.76
C ASP A 113 15.73 1.40 -10.29
N ASP A 114 16.71 0.77 -10.95
CA ASP A 114 16.86 0.78 -12.41
C ASP A 114 15.92 -0.22 -13.11
N GLU A 115 15.18 -1.04 -12.35
CA GLU A 115 14.16 -1.96 -12.89
C GLU A 115 12.76 -1.32 -12.94
N GLY A 116 12.65 -0.07 -12.45
CA GLY A 116 11.42 0.71 -12.41
C GLY A 116 10.57 0.48 -11.16
N TRP A 117 11.11 -0.12 -10.10
CA TRP A 117 10.43 -0.20 -8.81
C TRP A 117 10.59 1.08 -8.01
N LEU A 118 9.52 1.42 -7.30
CA LEU A 118 9.35 2.58 -6.44
C LEU A 118 9.07 2.10 -5.02
N TYR A 119 9.81 2.64 -4.07
CA TYR A 119 9.71 2.28 -2.67
C TYR A 119 9.12 3.46 -1.92
N PHE A 120 7.88 3.30 -1.44
CA PHE A 120 7.25 4.27 -0.56
C PHE A 120 7.54 3.91 0.89
N ASP A 121 7.90 4.92 1.68
CA ASP A 121 7.83 4.90 3.14
C ASP A 121 6.50 5.55 3.56
N HIS A 122 5.79 4.89 4.47
CA HIS A 122 4.53 5.34 5.02
C HIS A 122 4.64 5.37 6.53
N ARG A 123 4.49 6.55 7.13
CA ARG A 123 4.47 6.71 8.59
C ARG A 123 3.09 7.07 9.05
N ILE A 124 2.53 6.26 9.95
CA ILE A 124 1.21 6.48 10.52
C ILE A 124 1.41 7.09 11.91
N VAL A 125 1.03 8.35 12.07
CA VAL A 125 1.32 9.12 13.27
C VAL A 125 0.07 9.77 13.85
N CYS A 126 0.10 10.03 15.16
CA CYS A 126 -0.88 10.88 15.82
C CYS A 126 -0.56 12.35 15.54
N PRO A 127 -1.47 13.13 14.93
CA PRO A 127 -1.21 14.55 14.66
C PRO A 127 -1.09 15.42 15.93
N VAL A 128 -1.60 14.92 17.07
CA VAL A 128 -1.63 15.67 18.32
C VAL A 128 -0.42 15.36 19.19
N THR A 129 -0.10 14.07 19.35
CA THR A 129 0.97 13.61 20.26
C THR A 129 2.28 13.30 19.54
N GLY A 130 2.27 13.18 18.22
CA GLY A 130 3.43 12.72 17.43
C GLY A 130 3.74 11.22 17.59
N THR A 131 2.89 10.46 18.31
CA THR A 131 3.08 9.01 18.50
C THR A 131 3.07 8.28 17.17
N LEU A 132 4.08 7.46 16.92
CA LEU A 132 4.13 6.57 15.77
C LEU A 132 3.28 5.32 16.05
N TYR A 133 2.20 5.15 15.30
CA TYR A 133 1.31 3.99 15.43
C TYR A 133 1.84 2.80 14.62
N ALA A 134 2.30 3.07 13.40
CA ALA A 134 2.81 2.05 12.49
C ALA A 134 3.72 2.69 11.44
N ASP A 135 4.61 1.88 10.87
CA ASP A 135 5.32 2.19 9.62
C ASP A 135 5.00 1.12 8.58
N ALA A 136 5.07 1.51 7.30
CA ALA A 136 4.90 0.59 6.20
C ALA A 136 5.80 0.96 5.04
N ILE A 137 6.38 -0.06 4.41
CA ILE A 137 7.14 0.07 3.17
C ILE A 137 6.38 -0.64 2.08
N SER A 138 6.11 0.05 0.97
CA SER A 138 5.49 -0.54 -0.20
C SER A 138 6.40 -0.50 -1.41
N ARG A 139 6.59 -1.66 -2.06
CA ARG A 139 7.27 -1.76 -3.35
C ARG A 139 6.25 -1.74 -4.47
N ASN A 140 6.38 -0.77 -5.36
CA ASN A 140 5.41 -0.44 -6.39
C ASN A 140 6.09 -0.38 -7.75
N ILE A 141 5.38 -0.72 -8.82
CA ILE A 141 5.86 -0.58 -10.19
C ILE A 141 4.76 0.01 -11.06
N ILE A 142 5.19 0.80 -12.05
CA ILE A 142 4.29 1.42 -13.02
C ILE A 142 4.50 0.73 -14.36
N LYS A 143 3.41 0.23 -14.91
CA LYS A 143 3.39 -0.58 -16.13
C LYS A 143 2.69 0.20 -17.24
N ARG A 144 3.35 0.35 -18.38
CA ARG A 144 2.75 0.88 -19.62
C ARG A 144 1.83 -0.15 -20.28
N THR A 145 2.27 -1.40 -20.24
CA THR A 145 1.49 -2.57 -20.70
C THR A 145 1.76 -3.71 -19.72
N ARG A 146 1.07 -4.84 -19.90
CA ARG A 146 1.31 -6.03 -19.06
C ARG A 146 2.78 -6.50 -19.07
N LYS A 147 3.55 -6.16 -20.11
CA LYS A 147 4.96 -6.54 -20.30
C LYS A 147 5.95 -5.38 -20.18
N ALA A 148 5.52 -4.15 -20.43
CA ALA A 148 6.41 -2.97 -20.43
C ALA A 148 6.29 -2.18 -19.12
N THR A 149 7.43 -1.96 -18.45
CA THR A 149 7.58 -1.03 -17.31
C THR A 149 7.87 0.38 -17.82
N ILE A 150 7.59 1.38 -16.99
CA ILE A 150 8.03 2.75 -17.21
C ILE A 150 9.18 3.06 -16.30
N GLU A 151 10.24 3.61 -16.87
CA GLU A 151 11.39 4.06 -16.13
C GLU A 151 10.99 5.27 -15.28
N PHE A 152 11.26 5.19 -13.98
CA PHE A 152 10.91 6.29 -13.08
C PHE A 152 11.54 7.64 -13.47
N PRO A 153 12.80 7.69 -13.97
CA PRO A 153 13.36 8.93 -14.50
C PRO A 153 12.60 9.54 -15.68
N GLU A 154 11.89 8.75 -16.50
CA GLU A 154 11.01 9.25 -17.58
C GLU A 154 9.78 9.93 -16.96
N MET A 155 9.18 9.32 -15.93
CA MET A 155 8.06 9.93 -15.22
C MET A 155 8.47 11.24 -14.53
N LEU A 156 9.60 11.27 -13.82
CA LEU A 156 10.10 12.48 -13.16
C LEU A 156 10.34 13.62 -14.16
N GLU A 157 10.87 13.30 -15.35
CA GLU A 157 11.06 14.27 -16.43
C GLU A 157 9.73 14.86 -16.90
N ILE A 158 8.69 14.05 -17.09
CA ILE A 158 7.35 14.52 -17.46
C ILE A 158 6.74 15.39 -16.34
N LEU A 159 7.05 15.09 -15.08
CA LEU A 159 6.63 15.88 -13.92
C LEU A 159 7.48 17.14 -13.69
N GLY A 160 8.58 17.32 -14.43
CA GLY A 160 9.51 18.44 -14.26
C GLY A 160 10.35 18.37 -12.98
N LEU A 161 10.60 17.16 -12.48
CA LEU A 161 11.35 16.91 -11.24
C LEU A 161 12.79 16.48 -11.53
N ALA A 162 13.67 16.71 -10.55
CA ALA A 162 15.07 16.29 -10.64
C ALA A 162 15.17 14.76 -10.74
N ARG A 163 16.01 14.26 -11.66
CA ARG A 163 16.18 12.83 -11.93
C ARG A 163 17.19 12.15 -11.00
N THR A 164 17.70 12.85 -10.00
CA THR A 164 18.77 12.35 -9.14
C THR A 164 18.22 11.29 -8.20
N ARG A 165 18.65 10.04 -8.39
CA ARG A 165 18.32 8.93 -7.51
C ARG A 165 18.91 9.16 -6.12
N PRO A 166 18.12 9.08 -5.04
CA PRO A 166 18.64 9.15 -3.68
C PRO A 166 19.52 7.92 -3.41
N PRO A 167 20.55 8.05 -2.55
CA PRO A 167 21.28 6.88 -2.08
C PRO A 167 20.30 5.91 -1.40
N MET A 168 20.49 4.61 -1.62
CA MET A 168 19.59 3.59 -1.06
C MET A 168 19.59 3.66 0.47
N PRO A 169 18.44 3.94 1.12
CA PRO A 169 18.36 3.93 2.58
C PRO A 169 18.53 2.51 3.14
N ASP A 170 19.10 2.42 4.35
CA ASP A 170 19.32 1.13 5.05
C ASP A 170 18.02 0.33 5.22
N VAL A 171 16.92 1.02 5.52
CA VAL A 171 15.60 0.40 5.70
C VAL A 171 15.11 -0.29 4.41
N ILE A 172 15.40 0.29 3.25
CA ILE A 172 15.06 -0.29 1.95
C ILE A 172 15.95 -1.50 1.65
N ARG A 173 17.24 -1.44 1.98
CA ARG A 173 18.15 -2.58 1.86
C ARG A 173 17.67 -3.77 2.69
N HIS A 174 17.27 -3.53 3.94
CA HIS A 174 16.74 -4.59 4.82
C HIS A 174 15.39 -5.13 4.34
N TYR A 175 14.51 -4.24 3.87
CA TYR A 175 13.26 -4.65 3.23
C TYR A 175 13.49 -5.56 2.02
N LEU A 176 14.44 -5.22 1.14
CA LEU A 176 14.77 -6.03 -0.03
C LEU A 176 15.34 -7.40 0.33
N ALA A 177 16.16 -7.47 1.37
CA ALA A 177 16.65 -8.74 1.91
C ALA A 177 15.50 -9.61 2.43
N TRP A 178 14.56 -9.01 3.18
CA TRP A 178 13.35 -9.69 3.66
C TRP A 178 12.47 -10.18 2.50
N ASP A 179 12.17 -9.32 1.53
CA ASP A 179 11.33 -9.65 0.38
C ASP A 179 11.94 -10.79 -0.46
N SER A 180 13.25 -10.76 -0.68
CA SER A 180 13.98 -11.82 -1.38
C SER A 180 13.91 -13.16 -0.64
N ALA A 181 14.06 -13.15 0.68
CA ALA A 181 13.95 -14.36 1.50
C ALA A 181 12.52 -14.92 1.52
N THR A 182 11.51 -14.04 1.62
CA THR A 182 10.10 -14.45 1.54
C THR A 182 9.78 -15.07 0.19
N LYS A 183 10.28 -14.49 -0.92
CA LYS A 183 10.09 -15.04 -2.26
C LYS A 183 10.65 -16.46 -2.39
N GLN A 184 11.89 -16.68 -1.93
CA GLN A 184 12.52 -18.01 -1.94
C GLN A 184 11.74 -19.04 -1.11
N SER A 185 11.25 -18.62 0.07
CA SER A 185 10.42 -19.47 0.93
C SER A 185 9.10 -19.88 0.25
N MET A 186 8.47 -18.96 -0.49
CA MET A 186 7.24 -19.24 -1.24
C MET A 186 7.47 -20.13 -2.47
N GLU A 187 8.58 -19.96 -3.17
CA GLU A 187 8.99 -20.84 -4.27
C GLU A 187 9.22 -22.27 -3.75
N ALA A 188 9.96 -22.42 -2.64
CA ALA A 188 10.18 -23.73 -2.01
C ALA A 188 8.87 -24.38 -1.54
N TRP A 189 7.94 -23.61 -0.98
CA TRP A 189 6.60 -24.13 -0.61
C TRP A 189 5.81 -24.57 -1.84
N SER A 190 5.82 -23.78 -2.92
CA SER A 190 5.14 -24.13 -4.17
C SER A 190 5.71 -25.42 -4.79
N ASP A 191 7.02 -25.59 -4.77
CA ASP A 191 7.69 -26.79 -5.28
C ASP A 191 7.31 -28.04 -4.45
N SER A 192 7.14 -27.88 -3.14
CA SER A 192 6.70 -28.99 -2.26
C SER A 192 5.30 -29.51 -2.59
N LEU A 193 4.40 -28.65 -3.09
CA LEU A 193 3.06 -29.06 -3.52
C LEU A 193 3.08 -29.85 -4.83
N VAL A 194 4.00 -29.54 -5.74
CA VAL A 194 4.17 -30.27 -7.00
C VAL A 194 4.76 -31.67 -6.77
N GLN A 195 5.49 -31.85 -5.67
CA GLN A 195 6.13 -33.12 -5.30
C GLN A 195 5.24 -34.05 -4.46
N GLN A 196 4.06 -33.62 -3.98
CA GLN A 196 3.08 -34.52 -3.40
C GLN A 196 2.40 -35.31 -4.53
N PRO A 197 2.58 -36.65 -4.63
CA PRO A 197 1.78 -37.45 -5.55
C PRO A 197 0.30 -37.39 -5.13
N ASP A 198 -0.61 -37.65 -6.08
CA ASP A 198 -2.09 -37.65 -5.95
C ASP A 198 -2.66 -38.66 -4.91
N ASP A 199 -2.04 -38.84 -3.75
CA ASP A 199 -2.63 -39.55 -2.60
C ASP A 199 -3.57 -38.60 -1.83
N VAL A 200 -4.48 -37.94 -2.54
CA VAL A 200 -5.70 -37.41 -1.93
C VAL A 200 -6.69 -38.57 -1.89
N VAL A 201 -6.75 -39.24 -0.73
CA VAL A 201 -7.91 -40.03 -0.35
C VAL A 201 -9.12 -39.12 -0.49
N THR A 202 -9.93 -39.35 -1.53
CA THR A 202 -11.28 -38.79 -1.62
C THR A 202 -12.09 -39.39 -0.48
N GLU A 203 -12.10 -38.75 0.69
CA GLU A 203 -13.19 -38.93 1.63
C GLU A 203 -14.46 -38.40 0.93
N ASN A 204 -15.19 -39.33 0.31
CA ASN A 204 -16.58 -39.11 -0.05
C ASN A 204 -17.34 -38.80 1.24
N VAL A 205 -17.51 -37.51 1.54
CA VAL A 205 -18.48 -37.06 2.54
C VAL A 205 -19.87 -37.33 1.95
N SER A 206 -20.35 -38.55 2.17
CA SER A 206 -21.74 -38.93 1.99
C SER A 206 -22.59 -38.00 2.87
N SER A 207 -23.57 -37.34 2.26
CA SER A 207 -24.48 -36.37 2.91
C SER A 207 -25.53 -37.01 3.83
N ASP A 208 -25.28 -38.21 4.36
CA ASP A 208 -26.17 -38.91 5.29
C ASP A 208 -25.46 -39.11 6.63
N GLY A 209 -25.55 -38.14 7.55
CA GLY A 209 -25.05 -38.37 8.91
C GLY A 209 -24.91 -37.20 9.89
N LEU A 210 -25.15 -35.95 9.52
CA LEU A 210 -25.01 -34.82 10.47
C LEU A 210 -26.27 -34.64 11.33
N LYS A 211 -26.39 -35.46 12.38
CA LYS A 211 -27.25 -35.15 13.54
C LYS A 211 -26.47 -34.29 14.53
N PHE A 212 -26.80 -33.00 14.60
CA PHE A 212 -26.31 -32.11 15.65
C PHE A 212 -27.04 -32.40 16.96
N ASN A 213 -26.35 -33.03 17.92
CA ASN A 213 -26.82 -33.07 19.30
C ASN A 213 -26.47 -31.76 19.99
N VAL A 214 -27.47 -30.89 20.15
CA VAL A 214 -27.40 -29.73 21.04
C VAL A 214 -27.52 -30.25 22.47
N VAL A 215 -26.42 -30.22 23.23
CA VAL A 215 -26.43 -30.49 24.67
C VAL A 215 -26.73 -29.18 25.38
N GLY A 216 -27.97 -29.04 25.85
CA GLY A 216 -28.35 -28.00 26.79
C GLY A 216 -27.97 -28.38 28.23
N LYS A 217 -27.49 -27.39 28.98
CA LYS A 217 -27.65 -27.30 30.43
C LYS A 217 -28.08 -25.89 30.77
#